data_AF-A0A4T0UUN4-F1
#
_entry.id   AF-A0A4T0UUN4-F1
#
_cell.length_a   1.000
_cell.length_b   1.000
_cell.length_c   1.000
_cell.angle_alpha   90.00
_cell.angle_beta   90.00
_cell.angle_gamma   90.00
#
_symmetry.space_group_name_H-M   'P 1'
#
loop_
_entity.id
_entity.type
_entity.pdbx_description
1 polymer ?
#
loop_
_entity_poly.entity_id
_entity_poly.type
_entity_poly.pdbx_seq_one_letter_code
_entity_poly.pdbx_strand_id
1 'polypeptide(L)'
;MNEDLNPLLPHSLELVLLVLVLVPLLLWVATLVDVLGRPRQQWVDAGQNRVVALLVVVLLGLIGVALYWFLVRPSLVRAQREATQRDATRPDATQPDAGLSRG
;
A
#
# COMPACT_ATOMS: atom_id res chain seq x y z
N MET A 1 18.55 -24.88 25.94
CA MET A 1 19.02 -24.83 24.55
C MET A 1 17.99 -24.01 23.78
N ASN A 2 18.16 -22.69 23.84
CA ASN A 2 17.70 -21.58 22.99
C ASN A 2 16.46 -21.76 22.08
N GLU A 3 15.23 -21.54 22.59
CA GLU A 3 14.04 -21.38 21.72
C GLU A 3 13.12 -20.17 22.07
N ASP A 4 13.42 -19.38 23.11
CA ASP A 4 12.49 -18.35 23.61
C ASP A 4 12.80 -16.90 23.16
N LEU A 5 13.75 -16.69 22.23
CA LEU A 5 14.33 -15.37 21.94
C LEU A 5 13.60 -14.51 20.88
N ASN A 6 12.34 -14.78 20.51
CA ASN A 6 11.69 -13.94 19.49
C ASN A 6 10.17 -13.67 19.57
N PRO A 7 9.63 -13.15 20.69
CA PRO A 7 8.31 -12.49 20.70
C PRO A 7 8.36 -10.96 20.49
N LEU A 8 9.55 -10.34 20.44
CA LEU A 8 9.71 -8.87 20.49
C LEU A 8 9.98 -8.20 19.11
N LEU A 9 10.16 -8.95 18.02
CA LEU A 9 10.44 -8.39 16.69
C LEU A 9 9.24 -7.88 15.83
N PRO A 10 7.95 -8.23 16.02
CA PRO A 10 6.92 -7.82 15.05
C PRO A 10 6.59 -6.32 15.09
N HIS A 11 6.61 -5.72 16.28
CA HIS A 11 6.18 -4.33 16.48
C HIS A 11 7.18 -3.31 15.91
N SER A 12 8.48 -3.63 15.93
CA SER A 12 9.51 -2.74 15.38
C SER A 12 9.47 -2.69 13.86
N LEU A 13 9.14 -3.80 13.19
CA LEU A 13 8.97 -3.85 11.74
C LEU A 13 7.79 -2.99 11.28
N GLU A 14 6.65 -3.10 11.97
CA GLU A 14 5.46 -2.29 11.69
C GLU A 14 5.74 -0.80 11.83
N LEU A 15 6.45 -0.40 12.90
CA LEU A 15 6.87 1.00 13.09
C LEU A 15 7.82 1.47 11.98
N VAL A 16 8.79 0.63 11.58
CA VAL A 16 9.70 0.96 10.48
C VAL A 16 8.93 1.15 9.17
N LEU A 17 7.99 0.25 8.86
CA LEU A 17 7.14 0.36 7.66
C LEU A 17 6.26 1.62 7.71
N LEU A 18 5.67 1.90 8.88
CA LEU A 18 4.86 3.09 9.09
C LEU A 18 5.68 4.36 8.83
N VAL A 19 6.86 4.48 9.42
CA VAL A 19 7.77 5.61 9.20
C VAL A 19 8.20 5.68 7.73
N LEU A 20 8.53 4.55 7.11
CA LEU A 20 8.97 4.46 5.73
C LEU A 20 7.89 4.94 4.73
N VAL A 21 6.60 4.75 5.04
CA VAL A 21 5.50 5.25 4.20
C VAL A 21 5.11 6.68 4.56
N LEU A 22 5.01 6.97 5.86
CA LEU A 22 4.46 8.24 6.35
C LEU A 22 5.39 9.41 6.09
N VAL A 23 6.69 9.26 6.32
CA VAL A 23 7.68 10.34 6.12
C VAL A 23 7.69 10.83 4.67
N PRO A 24 7.87 9.98 3.63
CA PRO A 24 7.86 10.47 2.26
C PRO A 24 6.49 11.02 1.85
N LEU A 25 5.39 10.49 2.38
CA LEU A 25 4.05 11.04 2.13
C LEU A 25 3.93 12.47 2.67
N LEU A 26 4.37 12.71 3.91
CA LEU A 26 4.36 14.04 4.52
C LEU A 26 5.28 15.01 3.77
N LEU A 27 6.48 14.58 3.38
CA LEU A 27 7.39 15.38 2.58
C LEU A 27 6.82 15.72 1.20
N TRP A 28 6.13 14.77 0.56
CA TRP A 28 5.46 14.99 -0.71
C TRP A 28 4.36 16.05 -0.59
N VAL A 29 3.50 15.95 0.44
CA VAL A 29 2.47 16.97 0.72
C VAL A 29 3.10 18.33 1.04
N ALA A 30 4.14 18.37 1.89
CA ALA A 30 4.83 19.61 2.23
C ALA A 30 5.43 20.28 0.99
N THR A 31 6.00 19.50 0.07
CA THR A 31 6.54 19.99 -1.21
C THR A 31 5.42 20.55 -2.10
N LEU A 32 4.27 19.89 -2.15
CA LEU A 32 3.11 20.38 -2.90
C LEU A 32 2.61 21.72 -2.32
N VAL A 33 2.55 21.84 -1.00
CA VAL A 33 2.18 23.08 -0.31
C VAL A 33 3.20 24.19 -0.58
N ASP A 34 4.51 23.90 -0.57
CA ASP A 34 5.56 24.87 -0.89
C ASP A 34 5.39 25.41 -2.33
N VAL A 35 5.17 24.52 -3.31
CA VAL A 35 4.98 24.93 -4.71
C VAL A 35 3.70 25.76 -4.90
N LEU A 36 2.63 25.41 -4.18
CA LEU A 36 1.37 26.14 -4.22
C LEU A 36 1.41 27.45 -3.44
N GLY A 37 2.18 27.54 -2.37
CA GLY A 37 2.31 28.72 -1.52
C GLY A 37 3.21 29.80 -2.11
N ARG A 38 4.19 29.44 -2.95
CA ARG A 38 5.13 30.42 -3.53
C ARG A 38 4.46 31.34 -4.58
N PRO A 39 4.58 32.67 -4.43
CA PRO A 39 4.14 33.64 -5.43
C PRO A 39 4.76 33.37 -6.80
N ARG A 40 3.99 33.59 -7.88
CA ARG A 40 4.45 33.34 -9.26
C ARG A 40 5.71 34.12 -9.61
N GLN A 41 5.88 35.33 -9.06
CA GLN A 41 7.04 36.17 -9.32
C GLN A 41 8.36 35.49 -8.90
N GLN A 42 8.38 34.83 -7.74
CA GLN A 42 9.58 34.14 -7.24
C GLN A 42 10.05 33.01 -8.16
N TRP A 43 9.12 32.37 -8.87
CA TRP A 43 9.45 31.35 -9.87
C TRP A 43 10.10 31.96 -11.11
N VAL A 44 9.56 33.09 -11.59
CA VAL A 44 10.10 33.83 -12.73
C VAL A 44 11.50 34.37 -12.41
N ASP A 45 11.68 34.94 -11.22
CA ASP A 45 12.97 35.49 -10.78
C ASP A 45 14.04 34.39 -10.65
N ALA A 46 13.64 33.16 -10.31
CA ALA A 46 14.49 31.98 -10.28
C ALA A 46 14.72 31.32 -11.66
N GLY A 47 14.12 31.85 -12.73
CA GLY A 47 14.18 31.26 -14.08
C GLY A 47 13.47 29.90 -14.19
N GLN A 48 12.56 29.60 -13.27
CA GLN A 48 11.87 28.31 -13.18
C GLN A 48 10.39 28.45 -13.54
N ASN A 49 9.81 27.38 -14.08
CA ASN A 49 8.37 27.36 -14.37
C ASN A 49 7.62 26.60 -13.28
N ARG A 50 6.80 27.34 -12.51
CA ARG A 50 5.93 26.79 -11.46
C ARG A 50 5.07 25.61 -11.93
N VAL A 51 4.56 25.70 -13.16
CA VAL A 51 3.69 24.65 -13.72
C VAL A 51 4.46 23.35 -13.91
N VAL A 52 5.71 23.43 -14.36
CA VAL A 52 6.60 22.27 -14.52
C VAL A 52 6.91 21.64 -13.16
N ALA A 53 7.25 22.45 -12.16
CA ALA A 53 7.49 21.97 -10.80
C ALA A 53 6.25 21.26 -10.22
N LEU A 54 5.07 21.85 -10.40
CA LEU A 54 3.80 21.24 -9.97
C LEU A 54 3.55 19.90 -10.67
N LEU A 55 3.75 19.83 -11.99
CA LEU A 55 3.62 18.61 -12.78
C LEU A 55 4.56 17.52 -12.28
N VAL A 56 5.82 17.84 -12.00
CA VAL A 56 6.80 16.88 -11.47
C VAL A 56 6.33 16.30 -10.14
N VAL A 57 5.91 17.16 -9.20
CA VAL A 57 5.44 16.72 -7.88
C VAL A 57 4.22 15.81 -8.00
N VAL A 58 3.23 16.19 -8.82
CA VAL A 58 2.01 15.40 -9.00
C VAL A 58 2.30 14.07 -9.69
N LEU A 59 3.10 14.08 -10.77
CA LEU A 59 3.47 12.86 -11.49
C LEU A 59 4.24 11.88 -10.61
N LEU A 60 5.10 12.37 -9.71
CA LEU A 60 5.80 11.51 -8.76
C LEU A 60 4.84 10.72 -7.86
N GLY A 61 3.76 11.36 -7.40
CA GLY A 61 2.70 10.67 -6.64
C GLY A 61 1.95 9.63 -7.49
N LEU A 62 1.65 9.97 -8.75
CA LEU A 62 0.97 9.05 -9.67
C LEU A 62 1.81 7.82 -10.02
N ILE A 63 3.15 7.95 -10.08
CA ILE A 63 4.05 6.80 -10.28
C ILE A 63 3.89 5.79 -9.15
N GLY A 64 3.78 6.23 -7.89
CA GLY A 64 3.53 5.32 -6.76
C GLY A 64 2.25 4.52 -6.92
N VAL A 65 1.17 5.17 -7.36
CA VAL A 65 -0.12 4.52 -7.66
C VAL A 65 0.00 3.54 -8.81
N ALA A 66 0.68 3.92 -9.89
CA ALA A 66 0.92 3.07 -11.05
C ALA A 66 1.70 1.81 -10.64
N LEU A 67 2.78 1.95 -9.86
CA LEU A 67 3.56 0.81 -9.38
C LEU A 67 2.69 -0.17 -8.58
N TYR A 68 1.86 0.31 -7.66
CA TYR A 68 0.93 -0.56 -6.93
C TYR A 68 -0.03 -1.30 -7.89
N TRP A 69 -0.62 -0.56 -8.83
CA TRP A 69 -1.61 -1.13 -9.74
C TRP A 69 -1.01 -2.18 -10.68
N PHE A 70 0.20 -1.95 -11.19
CA PHE A 70 0.84 -2.84 -12.16
C PHE A 70 1.65 -3.97 -11.54
N LEU A 71 2.27 -3.78 -10.37
CA LEU A 71 3.13 -4.79 -9.75
C LEU A 71 2.42 -5.59 -8.65
N VAL A 72 1.65 -4.92 -7.79
CA VAL A 72 1.07 -5.54 -6.58
C VAL A 72 -0.33 -6.08 -6.85
N ARG A 73 -1.20 -5.29 -7.49
CA ARG A 73 -2.59 -5.68 -7.72
C ARG A 73 -2.75 -7.02 -8.47
N PRO A 74 -1.95 -7.36 -9.50
CA PRO A 74 -2.12 -8.62 -10.23
C PRO A 74 -1.81 -9.86 -9.40
N SER A 75 -0.81 -9.79 -8.52
CA SER A 75 -0.45 -10.92 -7.65
C SER A 75 -1.55 -11.21 -6.63
N LEU A 76 -2.15 -10.16 -6.06
CA LEU A 76 -3.28 -10.28 -5.13
C LEU A 76 -4.51 -10.89 -5.81
N VAL A 77 -4.83 -10.48 -7.04
CA VAL A 77 -5.95 -11.04 -7.79
C VAL A 77 -5.74 -12.53 -8.11
N ARG A 78 -4.50 -12.94 -8.42
CA ARG A 78 -4.17 -14.36 -8.64
C ARG A 78 -4.34 -15.19 -7.36
N ALA A 79 -3.78 -14.70 -6.25
CA ALA A 79 -3.89 -15.36 -4.96
C ALA A 79 -5.35 -15.54 -4.51
N GLN A 80 -6.20 -14.52 -4.74
CA GLN A 80 -7.62 -14.59 -4.43
C GLN A 80 -8.35 -15.67 -5.24
N ARG A 81 -8.05 -15.79 -6.55
CA ARG A 81 -8.66 -16.81 -7.41
C ARG A 81 -8.29 -18.22 -6.98
N GLU A 82 -7.04 -18.44 -6.62
CA GLU A 82 -6.57 -19.73 -6.10
C GLU A 82 -7.25 -20.10 -4.78
N ALA A 83 -7.41 -19.12 -3.87
CA ALA A 83 -8.13 -19.32 -2.62
C ALA A 83 -9.59 -19.75 -2.87
N THR A 84 -10.30 -19.04 -3.77
CA THR A 84 -11.68 -19.38 -4.13
C THR A 84 -11.79 -20.77 -4.77
N GLN A 85 -10.82 -21.17 -5.60
CA GLN A 85 -10.80 -22.51 -6.19
C GLN A 85 -10.60 -23.60 -5.14
N ARG A 86 -9.67 -23.40 -4.18
CA ARG A 86 -9.45 -24.35 -3.07
C ARG A 86 -10.71 -24.59 -2.27
N ASP A 87 -11.42 -23.51 -1.93
CA ASP A 87 -12.67 -23.59 -1.16
C ASP A 87 -13.78 -24.31 -1.95
N ALA A 88 -13.89 -24.07 -3.27
CA ALA A 88 -14.86 -24.75 -4.13
C ALA A 88 -14.57 -26.25 -4.30
N THR A 89 -13.30 -26.66 -4.25
CA THR A 89 -12.89 -28.07 -4.34
C THR A 89 -12.89 -28.80 -3.00
N ARG A 90 -13.11 -28.11 -1.86
CA ARG A 90 -13.15 -28.72 -0.53
C ARG A 90 -14.46 -29.52 -0.39
N PRO A 91 -14.42 -30.85 -0.43
CA PRO A 91 -15.63 -31.67 -0.36
C PRO A 91 -16.01 -31.82 1.11
N ASP A 92 -16.68 -30.83 1.72
CA ASP A 92 -17.51 -31.05 2.93
C ASP A 92 -18.19 -29.81 3.57
N ALA A 93 -18.02 -28.57 3.08
CA ALA A 93 -18.60 -27.41 3.78
C ALA A 93 -20.14 -27.29 3.69
N THR A 94 -20.81 -28.22 3.00
CA THR A 94 -22.28 -28.24 2.83
C THR A 94 -22.91 -29.57 3.21
N GLN A 95 -22.26 -30.37 4.06
CA GLN A 95 -22.96 -31.42 4.78
C GLN A 95 -23.37 -30.87 6.15
N PRO A 96 -24.50 -30.15 6.27
CA PRO A 96 -25.14 -30.01 7.57
C PRO A 96 -25.53 -31.44 7.96
N ASP A 97 -24.74 -32.06 8.85
CA ASP A 97 -25.23 -32.94 9.91
C ASP A 97 -26.55 -33.67 9.60
N ALA A 98 -26.61 -34.33 8.45
CA ALA A 98 -27.64 -35.28 8.05
C ALA A 98 -27.35 -36.64 8.72
N GLY A 99 -26.83 -36.56 9.95
CA GLY A 99 -26.36 -37.64 10.77
C GLY A 99 -26.95 -37.50 12.16
N LEU A 100 -28.08 -38.19 12.35
CA LEU A 100 -28.51 -38.81 13.61
C LEU A 100 -29.46 -37.99 14.50
N SER A 101 -30.57 -37.57 13.90
CA SER A 101 -31.89 -37.92 14.46
C SER A 101 -32.09 -39.43 14.33
N ARG A 102 -31.70 -40.20 15.35
CA ARG A 102 -32.09 -41.61 15.52
C ARG A 102 -32.24 -41.93 17.00
N GLY A 103 -33.48 -42.26 17.39
CA GLY A 103 -33.81 -43.12 18.54
C GLY A 103 -34.02 -42.39 19.85
#